data_AF-A0A9X7GM78-F1
#
_entry.id   AF-A0A9X7GM78-F1
#
_cell.length_a   1.000
_cell.length_b   1.000
_cell.length_c   1.000
_cell.angle_alpha   90.00
_cell.angle_beta   90.00
_cell.angle_gamma   90.00
#
_symmetry.space_group_name_H-M   'P 1'
#
loop_
_entity.id
_entity.type
_entity.pdbx_description
1 polymer ?
#
loop_
_entity_poly.entity_id
_entity_poly.type
_entity_poly.pdbx_seq_one_letter_code
_entity_poly.pdbx_strand_id
1 'polypeptide(L)'
;MERYYLPEIEVFNRYEPKVRNRIIGGYHRKLASKHRYFVRHQLLKERPFYTDIDLSDIISVLGDIEIINCKWDAKEWDITPWNYFITSGKVYESYKDMNAIPFARGYSGDDIGKRTDDGFYFKCFKGNNCTYWRDRNFETPIWHLRYGNQYVNLRNNTFYVGIFGSTKATQSAPSDLVLPLLKQMKAKKWRGFYDDEIDFILEQTGIERRLI
;
A
#
# COMPACT_ATOMS: atom_id res chain seq x y z
N MET A 1 -18.06 19.16 12.29
CA MET A 1 -17.82 17.74 11.97
C MET A 1 -18.23 16.89 13.16
N GLU A 2 -19.23 16.02 12.99
CA GLU A 2 -19.63 15.06 14.02
C GLU A 2 -18.55 13.96 14.17
N ARG A 3 -18.19 13.64 15.41
CA ARG A 3 -17.10 12.71 15.75
C ARG A 3 -17.60 11.65 16.73
N TYR A 4 -17.38 10.39 16.41
CA TYR A 4 -17.75 9.25 17.26
C TYR A 4 -16.51 8.57 17.79
N TYR A 5 -16.43 8.43 19.11
CA TYR A 5 -15.25 7.91 19.78
C TYR A 5 -15.50 6.51 20.34
N LEU A 6 -14.41 5.76 20.58
CA LEU A 6 -14.48 4.64 21.51
C LEU A 6 -14.82 5.16 22.92
N PRO A 7 -15.13 4.28 23.89
CA PRO A 7 -15.01 4.62 25.31
C PRO A 7 -13.59 5.05 25.70
N GLU A 8 -13.47 5.92 26.70
CA GLU A 8 -12.17 6.33 27.25
C GLU A 8 -11.35 5.15 27.79
N ILE A 9 -10.02 5.27 27.83
CA ILE A 9 -9.14 4.13 28.14
C ILE A 9 -9.37 3.58 29.55
N GLU A 10 -9.83 4.42 30.48
CA GLU A 10 -10.19 4.08 31.86
C GLU A 10 -11.31 3.03 31.90
N VAL A 11 -12.27 3.09 30.97
CA VAL A 11 -13.34 2.08 30.84
C VAL A 11 -12.77 0.70 30.54
N PHE A 12 -11.63 0.65 29.86
CA PHE A 12 -10.97 -0.59 29.46
C PHE A 12 -9.92 -1.08 30.45
N ASN A 13 -9.32 -0.17 31.23
CA ASN A 13 -8.25 -0.49 32.19
C ASN A 13 -8.70 -1.37 33.35
N ARG A 14 -10.02 -1.51 33.56
CA ARG A 14 -10.60 -2.45 34.54
C ARG A 14 -10.53 -3.93 34.12
N TYR A 15 -10.11 -4.24 32.89
CA TYR A 15 -10.07 -5.60 32.36
C TYR A 15 -8.62 -6.06 32.14
N GLU A 16 -8.39 -7.35 32.35
CA GLU A 16 -7.16 -8.05 31.95
C GLU A 16 -6.77 -7.77 30.49
N PRO A 17 -5.47 -7.66 30.15
CA PRO A 17 -5.03 -7.21 28.83
C PRO A 17 -5.66 -7.97 27.66
N LYS A 18 -5.79 -9.30 27.75
CA LYS A 18 -6.41 -10.13 26.70
C LYS A 18 -7.89 -9.83 26.50
N VAL A 19 -8.62 -9.60 27.59
CA VAL A 19 -10.06 -9.29 27.58
C VAL A 19 -10.28 -7.88 27.06
N ARG A 20 -9.55 -6.89 27.61
CA ARG A 20 -9.51 -5.51 27.14
C ARG A 20 -9.35 -5.44 25.61
N ASN A 21 -8.35 -6.14 25.11
CA ASN A 21 -8.02 -6.22 23.70
C ASN A 21 -9.16 -6.77 22.82
N ARG A 22 -9.90 -7.76 23.31
CA ARG A 22 -11.08 -8.28 22.60
C ARG A 22 -12.24 -7.28 22.60
N ILE A 23 -12.48 -6.63 23.74
CA ILE A 23 -13.54 -5.63 23.89
C ILE A 23 -13.28 -4.44 22.95
N ILE A 24 -12.08 -3.87 22.96
CA ILE A 24 -11.66 -2.78 22.06
C ILE A 24 -11.88 -3.17 20.59
N GLY A 25 -11.47 -4.39 20.20
CA GLY A 25 -11.71 -4.90 18.85
C GLY A 25 -13.20 -5.04 18.51
N GLY A 26 -14.05 -5.37 19.48
CA GLY A 26 -15.51 -5.38 19.32
C GLY A 26 -16.09 -3.99 19.06
N TYR A 27 -15.64 -2.98 19.79
CA TYR A 27 -16.03 -1.59 19.57
C TYR A 27 -15.60 -1.09 18.19
N HIS A 28 -14.36 -1.32 17.79
CA HIS A 28 -13.89 -0.95 16.46
C HIS A 28 -14.74 -1.58 15.35
N ARG A 29 -15.06 -2.89 15.44
CA ARG A 29 -15.96 -3.55 14.48
C ARG A 29 -17.34 -2.89 14.42
N LYS A 30 -17.94 -2.60 15.58
CA LYS A 30 -19.26 -1.98 15.67
C LYS A 30 -19.29 -0.56 15.10
N LEU A 31 -18.25 0.22 15.32
CA LEU A 31 -18.16 1.59 14.80
C LEU A 31 -17.84 1.59 13.30
N ALA A 32 -16.89 0.77 12.85
CA ALA A 32 -16.56 0.62 11.44
C ALA A 32 -17.74 0.09 10.61
N SER A 33 -18.65 -0.71 11.18
CA SER A 33 -19.86 -1.16 10.48
C SER A 33 -20.94 -0.08 10.34
N LYS A 34 -20.80 1.05 11.05
CA LYS A 34 -21.79 2.13 11.08
C LYS A 34 -21.31 3.40 10.40
N HIS A 35 -20.02 3.68 10.49
CA HIS A 35 -19.43 4.92 10.03
C HIS A 35 -18.55 4.70 8.81
N ARG A 36 -18.44 5.71 7.95
CA ARG A 36 -17.68 5.65 6.69
C ARG A 36 -16.18 5.67 6.92
N TYR A 37 -15.70 6.53 7.82
CA TYR A 37 -14.28 6.77 8.01
C TYR A 37 -13.84 6.58 9.45
N PHE A 38 -12.63 6.07 9.63
CA PHE A 38 -11.88 6.10 10.88
C PHE A 38 -10.66 7.00 10.72
N VAL A 39 -10.55 8.04 11.54
CA VAL A 39 -9.49 9.05 11.46
C VAL A 39 -8.56 8.91 12.66
N ARG A 40 -7.24 8.85 12.40
CA ARG A 40 -6.20 8.89 13.43
C ARG A 40 -5.15 9.95 13.09
N HIS A 41 -4.62 10.61 14.12
CA HIS A 41 -3.56 11.60 13.94
C HIS A 41 -2.19 10.91 13.89
N GLN A 42 -1.33 11.32 12.97
CA GLN A 42 -0.01 10.71 12.79
C GLN A 42 1.02 11.26 13.77
N LEU A 43 1.00 12.59 13.96
CA LEU A 43 2.01 13.31 14.75
C LEU A 43 1.43 13.91 16.05
N LEU A 44 0.10 14.09 16.12
CA LEU A 44 -0.59 14.70 17.25
C LEU A 44 -1.16 13.63 18.19
N LYS A 45 -1.18 13.93 19.50
CA LYS A 45 -1.76 13.06 20.54
C LYS A 45 -3.29 13.17 20.62
N GLU A 46 -3.95 13.52 19.53
CA GLU A 46 -5.40 13.60 19.49
C GLU A 46 -6.02 12.20 19.39
N ARG A 47 -7.19 12.08 20.01
CA ARG A 47 -7.90 10.82 20.12
C ARG A 47 -8.51 10.45 18.76
N PRO A 48 -8.29 9.22 18.27
CA PRO A 48 -8.85 8.80 16.99
C PRO A 48 -10.38 8.68 17.08
N PHE A 49 -11.06 8.93 15.98
CA PHE A 49 -12.52 9.00 15.92
C PHE A 49 -13.06 8.44 14.61
N TYR A 50 -14.36 8.18 14.60
CA TYR A 50 -15.13 7.80 13.42
C TYR A 50 -15.99 8.96 12.96
N THR A 51 -16.27 9.04 11.66
CA THR A 51 -17.14 10.07 11.10
C THR A 51 -17.75 9.60 9.79
N ASP A 52 -18.85 10.25 9.40
CA ASP A 52 -19.56 10.06 8.15
C ASP A 52 -19.49 11.27 7.22
N ILE A 53 -18.79 12.34 7.65
CA ILE A 53 -18.61 13.55 6.84
C ILE A 53 -17.83 13.24 5.55
N ASP A 54 -18.04 14.05 4.53
CA ASP A 54 -17.34 13.89 3.25
C ASP A 54 -15.84 14.15 3.37
N LEU A 55 -15.07 13.41 2.58
CA LEU A 55 -13.62 13.42 2.63
C LEU A 55 -13.04 14.82 2.40
N SER A 56 -13.63 15.61 1.49
CA SER A 56 -13.23 17.00 1.22
C SER A 56 -13.30 17.86 2.47
N ASP A 57 -14.32 17.68 3.30
CA ASP A 57 -14.51 18.45 4.52
C ASP A 57 -13.47 18.05 5.57
N ILE A 58 -13.12 16.76 5.66
CA ILE A 58 -12.03 16.29 6.53
C ILE A 58 -10.71 16.92 6.10
N ILE A 59 -10.39 16.88 4.79
CA ILE A 59 -9.16 17.44 4.22
C ILE A 59 -9.06 18.95 4.45
N SER A 60 -10.18 19.68 4.37
CA SER A 60 -10.19 21.13 4.53
C SER A 60 -9.90 21.62 5.96
N VAL A 61 -10.11 20.76 6.97
CA VAL A 61 -10.02 21.14 8.39
C VAL A 61 -8.85 20.46 9.12
N LEU A 62 -8.44 19.27 8.68
CA LEU A 62 -7.43 18.47 9.37
C LEU A 62 -6.20 18.21 8.50
N GLY A 63 -5.02 18.25 9.14
CA GLY A 63 -3.73 17.88 8.56
C GLY A 63 -2.99 16.86 9.43
N ASP A 64 -1.98 16.22 8.85
CA ASP A 64 -1.13 15.19 9.49
C ASP A 64 -1.94 14.05 10.12
N ILE A 65 -2.94 13.58 9.36
CA ILE A 65 -3.86 12.51 9.73
C ILE A 65 -3.80 11.35 8.74
N GLU A 66 -4.30 10.21 9.18
CA GLU A 66 -4.63 9.07 8.34
C GLU A 66 -6.13 8.78 8.46
N ILE A 67 -6.79 8.63 7.31
CA ILE A 67 -8.22 8.35 7.20
C ILE A 67 -8.36 6.96 6.60
N ILE A 68 -8.92 6.02 7.35
CA ILE A 68 -9.16 4.65 6.90
C ILE A 68 -10.62 4.54 6.44
N ASN A 69 -10.83 4.05 5.24
CA ASN A 69 -12.17 3.76 4.72
C ASN A 69 -12.71 2.49 5.38
N CYS A 70 -13.78 2.63 6.17
CA CYS A 70 -14.42 1.51 6.85
C CYS A 70 -15.35 0.70 5.93
N LYS A 71 -15.75 1.26 4.78
CA LYS A 71 -16.57 0.62 3.75
C LYS A 71 -15.75 0.10 2.56
N TRP A 72 -14.43 0.03 2.70
CA TRP A 72 -13.57 -0.48 1.64
C TRP A 72 -13.92 -1.93 1.29
N ASP A 73 -14.10 -2.21 0.00
CA ASP A 73 -14.20 -3.54 -0.54
C ASP A 73 -13.05 -3.82 -1.52
N ALA A 74 -12.65 -5.08 -1.59
CA ALA A 74 -11.50 -5.48 -2.38
C ALA A 74 -11.80 -5.62 -3.88
N LYS A 75 -13.07 -5.49 -4.29
CA LYS A 75 -13.49 -5.71 -5.69
C LYS A 75 -13.08 -4.56 -6.59
N GLU A 76 -13.02 -3.35 -6.05
CA GLU A 76 -12.70 -2.12 -6.76
C GLU A 76 -11.49 -1.42 -6.14
N TRP A 77 -10.50 -2.22 -5.76
CA TRP A 77 -9.34 -1.74 -5.02
C TRP A 77 -8.54 -0.66 -5.76
N ASP A 78 -8.61 -0.57 -7.09
CA ASP A 78 -7.95 0.47 -7.91
C ASP A 78 -8.75 1.77 -8.02
N ILE A 79 -10.01 1.74 -7.57
CA ILE A 79 -10.96 2.86 -7.59
C ILE A 79 -11.11 3.43 -6.19
N THR A 80 -11.26 2.57 -5.19
CA THR A 80 -11.52 2.98 -3.81
C THR A 80 -10.25 2.86 -2.97
N PRO A 81 -9.65 3.99 -2.54
CA PRO A 81 -8.54 3.96 -1.60
C PRO A 81 -8.94 3.27 -0.31
N TRP A 82 -8.03 2.45 0.18
CA TRP A 82 -8.17 1.80 1.47
C TRP A 82 -7.99 2.81 2.60
N ASN A 83 -6.95 3.63 2.50
CA ASN A 83 -6.75 4.76 3.38
C ASN A 83 -6.16 5.96 2.63
N TYR A 84 -6.32 7.12 3.26
CA TYR A 84 -5.76 8.39 2.84
C TYR A 84 -4.76 8.84 3.90
N PHE A 85 -3.63 9.39 3.46
CA PHE A 85 -2.72 10.13 4.32
C PHE A 85 -2.80 11.59 3.92
N ILE A 86 -3.03 12.46 4.90
CA ILE A 86 -3.03 13.90 4.68
C ILE A 86 -1.82 14.45 5.41
N THR A 87 -0.85 14.97 4.68
CA THR A 87 0.40 15.49 5.25
C THR A 87 0.74 16.80 4.58
N SER A 88 0.93 17.85 5.38
CA SER A 88 1.23 19.20 4.86
C SER A 88 0.25 19.66 3.76
N GLY A 89 -1.06 19.38 3.93
CA GLY A 89 -2.12 19.76 2.99
C GLY A 89 -2.21 18.93 1.72
N LYS A 90 -1.35 17.91 1.54
CA LYS A 90 -1.40 16.98 0.39
C LYS A 90 -2.12 15.70 0.76
N VAL A 91 -2.90 15.18 -0.18
CA VAL A 91 -3.62 13.91 -0.04
C VAL A 91 -2.86 12.82 -0.77
N TYR A 92 -2.60 11.73 -0.07
CA TYR A 92 -2.02 10.51 -0.62
C TYR A 92 -3.00 9.37 -0.42
N GLU A 93 -3.19 8.56 -1.44
CA GLU A 93 -4.10 7.43 -1.43
C GLU A 93 -3.30 6.13 -1.41
N SER A 94 -3.62 5.20 -0.51
CA SER A 94 -3.03 3.86 -0.52
C SER A 94 -4.06 2.82 -0.89
N TYR A 95 -3.60 1.86 -1.70
CA TYR A 95 -4.43 0.81 -2.25
C TYR A 95 -3.88 -0.57 -1.89
N LYS A 96 -4.81 -1.47 -1.57
CA LYS A 96 -4.54 -2.83 -1.11
C LYS A 96 -4.80 -3.85 -2.23
N ASP A 97 -4.13 -5.00 -2.15
CA ASP A 97 -4.43 -6.15 -3.02
C ASP A 97 -5.91 -6.56 -2.91
N MET A 98 -6.49 -7.03 -4.02
CA MET A 98 -7.90 -7.48 -4.07
C MET A 98 -8.23 -8.67 -3.17
N ASN A 99 -7.22 -9.36 -2.64
CA ASN A 99 -7.38 -10.44 -1.67
C ASN A 99 -7.22 -9.94 -0.23
N ALA A 100 -7.06 -8.62 -0.02
CA ALA A 100 -6.97 -8.07 1.32
C ALA A 100 -8.29 -8.28 2.07
N ILE A 101 -8.16 -8.77 3.30
CA ILE A 101 -9.31 -9.08 4.16
C ILE A 101 -9.41 -8.00 5.24
N PRO A 102 -10.62 -7.44 5.48
CA PRO A 102 -10.84 -6.54 6.59
C PRO A 102 -10.62 -7.26 7.92
N PHE A 103 -9.79 -6.67 8.80
CA PHE A 103 -9.55 -7.20 10.13
C PHE A 103 -9.91 -6.17 11.21
N ALA A 104 -10.30 -6.65 12.40
CA ALA A 104 -10.78 -5.79 13.48
C ALA A 104 -9.72 -4.81 14.07
N ARG A 105 -8.47 -4.85 13.57
CA ARG A 105 -7.33 -4.02 14.01
C ARG A 105 -6.44 -3.53 12.86
N GLY A 106 -6.91 -3.62 11.63
CA GLY A 106 -6.09 -3.41 10.43
C GLY A 106 -6.54 -4.32 9.31
N TYR A 107 -5.68 -4.58 8.33
CA TYR A 107 -6.03 -5.41 7.17
C TYR A 107 -4.90 -6.41 6.94
N SER A 108 -5.25 -7.64 6.57
CA SER A 108 -4.27 -8.63 6.10
C SER A 108 -4.19 -8.52 4.58
N GLY A 109 -3.23 -7.76 4.08
CA GLY A 109 -3.01 -7.56 2.66
C GLY A 109 -1.85 -6.58 2.43
N ASP A 110 -0.97 -6.92 1.50
CA ASP A 110 0.12 -6.04 1.09
C ASP A 110 -0.47 -4.82 0.36
N ASP A 111 0.16 -3.66 0.54
CA ASP A 111 -0.07 -2.53 -0.38
C ASP A 111 0.37 -2.96 -1.78
N ILE A 112 -0.30 -2.41 -2.80
CA ILE A 112 0.10 -2.62 -4.20
C ILE A 112 0.32 -1.34 -4.96
N GLY A 113 -0.14 -0.21 -4.42
CA GLY A 113 0.24 1.10 -4.94
C GLY A 113 -0.16 2.25 -4.03
N LYS A 114 0.47 3.39 -4.27
CA LYS A 114 0.13 4.67 -3.69
C LYS A 114 0.05 5.75 -4.76
N ARG A 115 -0.88 6.68 -4.58
CA ARG A 115 -1.26 7.68 -5.58
C ARG A 115 -1.41 9.07 -4.98
N THR A 116 -1.16 10.08 -5.81
CA THR A 116 -1.58 11.47 -5.63
C THR A 116 -2.49 11.88 -6.81
N ASP A 117 -2.90 13.15 -6.86
CA ASP A 117 -3.68 13.69 -7.99
C ASP A 117 -2.98 13.45 -9.34
N ASP A 118 -1.64 13.46 -9.36
CA ASP A 118 -0.79 13.22 -10.53
C ASP A 118 -0.69 11.73 -10.95
N GLY A 119 -1.32 10.83 -10.20
CA GLY A 119 -1.34 9.39 -10.48
C GLY A 119 -0.52 8.55 -9.49
N PHE A 120 -0.35 7.27 -9.82
CA PHE A 120 0.41 6.34 -8.98
C PHE A 120 1.88 6.77 -8.95
N TYR A 121 2.37 7.17 -7.77
CA TYR A 121 3.79 7.47 -7.57
C TYR A 121 4.54 6.27 -7.00
N PHE A 122 3.85 5.26 -6.48
CA PHE A 122 4.47 4.03 -6.01
C PHE A 122 3.64 2.84 -6.45
N LYS A 123 4.29 1.80 -6.97
CA LYS A 123 3.67 0.50 -7.22
C LYS A 123 4.55 -0.61 -6.66
N CYS A 124 3.91 -1.64 -6.12
CA CYS A 124 4.59 -2.87 -5.72
C CYS A 124 3.78 -4.09 -6.09
N PHE A 125 4.48 -5.19 -6.25
CA PHE A 125 3.95 -6.49 -6.63
C PHE A 125 4.55 -7.54 -5.71
N LYS A 126 3.70 -8.45 -5.24
CA LYS A 126 4.12 -9.64 -4.51
C LYS A 126 3.55 -10.86 -5.22
N GLY A 127 4.45 -11.68 -5.73
CA GLY A 127 4.15 -12.93 -6.39
C GLY A 127 4.68 -14.11 -5.60
N ASN A 128 4.60 -15.29 -6.19
CA ASN A 128 5.23 -16.48 -5.66
C ASN A 128 6.76 -16.34 -5.74
N ASN A 129 7.41 -16.36 -4.58
CA ASN A 129 8.86 -16.23 -4.42
C ASN A 129 9.47 -14.96 -5.04
N CYS A 130 8.65 -13.96 -5.37
CA CYS A 130 9.13 -12.71 -5.95
C CYS A 130 8.42 -11.49 -5.39
N THR A 131 9.14 -10.37 -5.33
CA THR A 131 8.59 -9.09 -4.91
C THR A 131 9.22 -8.00 -5.75
N TYR A 132 8.42 -7.08 -6.24
CA TYR A 132 8.86 -5.93 -7.02
C TYR A 132 8.30 -4.65 -6.40
N TRP A 133 9.05 -3.57 -6.46
CA TRP A 133 8.54 -2.24 -6.14
C TRP A 133 9.31 -1.15 -6.87
N ARG A 134 8.60 -0.05 -7.11
CA ARG A 134 9.13 1.14 -7.76
C ARG A 134 8.47 2.39 -7.19
N ASP A 135 9.31 3.35 -6.85
CA ASP A 135 8.91 4.72 -6.63
C ASP A 135 9.14 5.49 -7.93
N ARG A 136 8.09 6.12 -8.44
CA ARG A 136 8.03 6.82 -9.72
C ARG A 136 8.35 8.30 -9.59
N ASN A 137 8.55 8.81 -8.38
CA ASN A 137 8.96 10.21 -8.17
C ASN A 137 10.42 10.47 -8.52
N PHE A 138 11.23 9.42 -8.71
CA PHE A 138 12.62 9.58 -9.08
C PHE A 138 12.76 9.95 -10.56
N GLU A 139 13.54 11.01 -10.82
CA GLU A 139 13.90 11.45 -12.18
C GLU A 139 14.65 10.36 -12.94
N THR A 140 15.43 9.54 -12.22
CA THR A 140 16.14 8.40 -12.80
C THR A 140 15.34 7.10 -12.61
N PRO A 141 15.35 6.18 -13.61
CA PRO A 141 14.75 4.87 -13.48
C PRO A 141 15.30 4.10 -12.27
N ILE A 142 14.46 3.94 -11.24
CA ILE A 142 14.75 3.12 -10.07
C ILE A 142 13.63 2.10 -9.90
N TRP A 143 14.02 0.84 -9.77
CA TRP A 143 13.12 -0.22 -9.34
C TRP A 143 13.89 -1.35 -8.66
N HIS A 144 13.16 -2.15 -7.92
CA HIS A 144 13.71 -3.21 -7.10
C HIS A 144 12.93 -4.50 -7.31
N LEU A 145 13.65 -5.61 -7.38
CA LEU A 145 13.12 -6.95 -7.45
C LEU A 145 13.87 -7.84 -6.48
N ARG A 146 13.13 -8.69 -5.79
CA ARG A 146 13.64 -9.85 -5.08
C ARG A 146 13.07 -11.11 -5.71
N TYR A 147 13.91 -12.08 -6.04
CA TYR A 147 13.52 -13.43 -6.47
C TYR A 147 14.24 -14.46 -5.58
N GLY A 148 13.50 -15.16 -4.72
CA GLY A 148 14.09 -15.95 -3.64
C GLY A 148 14.94 -15.09 -2.71
N ASN A 149 16.23 -15.41 -2.61
CA ASN A 149 17.20 -14.62 -1.84
C ASN A 149 18.02 -13.66 -2.70
N GLN A 150 17.78 -13.63 -4.01
CA GLN A 150 18.48 -12.75 -4.93
C GLN A 150 17.71 -11.44 -5.11
N TYR A 151 18.47 -10.36 -5.29
CA TYR A 151 17.99 -9.02 -5.52
C TYR A 151 18.51 -8.54 -6.87
N VAL A 152 17.64 -7.84 -7.60
CA VAL A 152 17.96 -7.07 -8.80
C VAL A 152 17.45 -5.66 -8.54
N ASN A 153 18.35 -4.69 -8.55
CA ASN A 153 17.99 -3.29 -8.43
C ASN A 153 18.47 -2.54 -9.67
N LEU A 154 17.60 -1.75 -10.28
CA LEU A 154 18.03 -0.74 -11.24
C LEU A 154 18.28 0.56 -10.47
N ARG A 155 19.47 1.14 -10.62
CA ARG A 155 19.81 2.47 -10.11
C ARG A 155 20.71 3.17 -11.12
N ASN A 156 20.38 4.40 -11.52
CA ASN A 156 21.15 5.19 -12.49
C ASN A 156 21.49 4.37 -13.76
N ASN A 157 20.48 3.71 -14.34
CA ASN A 157 20.61 2.85 -15.53
C ASN A 157 21.61 1.69 -15.40
N THR A 158 22.00 1.33 -14.16
CA THR A 158 22.90 0.22 -13.88
C THR A 158 22.18 -0.83 -13.05
N PHE A 159 22.31 -2.11 -13.46
CA PHE A 159 21.77 -3.23 -12.71
C PHE A 159 22.71 -3.62 -11.58
N TYR A 160 22.15 -3.83 -10.39
CA TYR A 160 22.86 -4.37 -9.24
C TYR A 160 22.22 -5.69 -8.83
N VAL A 161 23.01 -6.77 -8.90
CA VAL A 161 22.53 -8.13 -8.67
C VAL A 161 23.30 -8.79 -7.54
N GLY A 162 22.61 -9.53 -6.67
CA GLY A 162 23.24 -10.27 -5.57
C GLY A 162 22.28 -10.63 -4.46
N ILE A 163 22.77 -10.68 -3.22
CA ILE A 163 21.94 -10.92 -2.02
C ILE A 163 21.77 -9.62 -1.23
N PHE A 164 20.84 -9.60 -0.27
CA PHE A 164 20.64 -8.42 0.57
C PHE A 164 21.95 -7.97 1.23
N GLY A 165 22.32 -6.71 1.05
CA GLY A 165 23.56 -6.13 1.59
C GLY A 165 24.83 -6.46 0.79
N SER A 166 24.77 -7.26 -0.27
CA SER A 166 25.92 -7.62 -1.11
C SER A 166 25.50 -7.79 -2.57
N THR A 167 25.29 -6.67 -3.26
CA THR A 167 24.98 -6.62 -4.69
C THR A 167 26.15 -6.05 -5.48
N LYS A 168 26.37 -6.53 -6.71
CA LYS A 168 27.40 -6.01 -7.63
C LYS A 168 26.77 -5.45 -8.89
N ALA A 169 27.40 -4.43 -9.46
CA ALA A 169 26.98 -3.88 -10.74
C ALA A 169 27.17 -4.93 -11.85
N THR A 170 26.21 -5.03 -12.76
CA THR A 170 26.25 -5.90 -13.93
C THR A 170 25.97 -5.09 -15.19
N GLN A 171 26.64 -5.45 -16.28
CA GLN A 171 26.47 -4.78 -17.57
C GLN A 171 25.26 -5.30 -18.36
N SER A 172 24.80 -6.52 -18.06
CA SER A 172 23.64 -7.14 -18.69
C SER A 172 22.45 -7.19 -17.74
N ALA A 173 21.24 -7.13 -18.33
CA ALA A 173 20.01 -7.35 -17.62
C ALA A 173 19.93 -8.81 -17.13
N PRO A 174 19.62 -9.06 -15.84
CA PRO A 174 19.53 -10.41 -15.28
C PRO A 174 18.19 -11.08 -15.65
N SER A 175 18.03 -11.44 -16.92
CA SER A 175 16.76 -11.95 -17.47
C SER A 175 16.18 -13.15 -16.71
N ASP A 176 17.01 -14.06 -16.20
CA ASP A 176 16.56 -15.22 -15.43
C ASP A 176 15.84 -14.86 -14.13
N LEU A 177 16.14 -13.68 -13.57
CA LEU A 177 15.50 -13.16 -12.37
C LEU A 177 14.28 -12.30 -12.70
N VAL A 178 14.35 -11.56 -13.80
CA VAL A 178 13.30 -10.63 -14.23
C VAL A 178 12.14 -11.33 -14.94
N LEU A 179 12.41 -12.32 -15.79
CA LEU A 179 11.37 -13.04 -16.55
C LEU A 179 10.30 -13.70 -15.66
N PRO A 180 10.64 -14.38 -14.54
CA PRO A 180 9.64 -14.91 -13.63
C PRO A 180 8.71 -13.84 -13.05
N LEU A 181 9.25 -12.65 -12.72
CA LEU A 181 8.44 -11.52 -12.26
C LEU A 181 7.45 -11.10 -13.34
N LEU A 182 7.93 -10.82 -14.56
CA LEU A 182 7.11 -10.31 -15.66
C LEU A 182 5.98 -11.27 -16.03
N LYS A 183 6.27 -12.58 -16.06
CA LYS A 183 5.26 -13.63 -16.28
C LYS A 183 4.19 -13.61 -15.19
N GLN A 184 4.57 -13.44 -13.93
CA GLN A 184 3.61 -13.39 -12.82
C GLN A 184 2.80 -12.09 -12.82
N MET A 185 3.40 -10.93 -13.11
CA MET A 185 2.70 -9.66 -13.26
C MET A 185 1.68 -9.73 -14.40
N LYS A 186 2.06 -10.29 -15.56
CA LYS A 186 1.17 -10.48 -16.72
C LYS A 186 0.04 -11.47 -16.43
N ALA A 187 0.32 -12.55 -15.71
CA ALA A 187 -0.69 -13.52 -15.30
C ALA A 187 -1.72 -12.94 -14.32
N LYS A 188 -1.31 -11.95 -13.51
CA LYS A 188 -2.21 -11.16 -12.68
C LYS A 188 -2.97 -10.17 -13.58
N LYS A 189 -4.06 -10.65 -14.20
CA LYS A 189 -4.95 -9.91 -15.14
C LYS A 189 -5.76 -8.78 -14.49
N TRP A 190 -5.13 -7.97 -13.65
CA TRP A 190 -5.80 -6.91 -12.90
C TRP A 190 -6.10 -5.70 -13.76
N ARG A 191 -6.99 -5.81 -14.75
CA ARG A 191 -7.35 -4.71 -15.66
C ARG A 191 -6.13 -4.00 -16.28
N GLY A 192 -5.01 -4.70 -16.44
CA GLY A 192 -3.75 -4.12 -16.92
C GLY A 192 -3.01 -3.22 -15.91
N PHE A 193 -3.30 -3.33 -14.61
CA PHE A 193 -2.69 -2.48 -13.56
C PHE A 193 -1.17 -2.45 -13.59
N TYR A 194 -0.54 -3.55 -14.01
CA TYR A 194 0.91 -3.68 -14.12
C TYR A 194 1.43 -3.60 -15.55
N ASP A 195 0.59 -3.37 -16.55
CA ASP A 195 1.02 -3.34 -17.95
C ASP A 195 2.06 -2.23 -18.17
N ASP A 196 1.86 -1.07 -17.52
CA ASP A 196 2.81 0.03 -17.57
C ASP A 196 4.16 -0.29 -16.90
N GLU A 197 4.15 -1.02 -15.78
CA GLU A 197 5.39 -1.48 -15.15
C GLU A 197 6.08 -2.59 -15.96
N ILE A 198 5.31 -3.47 -16.59
CA ILE A 198 5.86 -4.49 -17.50
C ILE A 198 6.55 -3.80 -18.67
N ASP A 199 5.89 -2.85 -19.33
CA ASP A 199 6.43 -2.10 -20.47
C ASP A 199 7.71 -1.37 -20.08
N PHE A 200 7.69 -0.69 -18.93
CA PHE A 200 8.85 -0.01 -18.37
C PHE A 200 10.02 -0.98 -18.12
N ILE A 201 9.80 -2.13 -17.49
CA ILE A 201 10.87 -3.11 -17.23
C ILE A 201 11.41 -3.70 -18.55
N LEU A 202 10.54 -4.01 -19.52
CA LEU A 202 10.95 -4.51 -20.84
C LEU A 202 11.86 -3.50 -21.55
N GLU A 203 11.52 -2.21 -21.53
CA GLU A 203 12.35 -1.14 -22.09
C GLU A 203 13.73 -1.08 -21.42
N GLN A 204 13.79 -1.14 -20.08
CA GLN A 204 15.06 -1.06 -19.35
C GLN A 204 15.94 -2.31 -19.48
N THR A 205 15.34 -3.46 -19.78
CA THR A 205 16.07 -4.75 -19.82
C THR A 205 16.34 -5.25 -21.23
N GLY A 206 15.65 -4.73 -22.24
CA GLY A 206 15.71 -5.22 -23.62
C GLY A 206 15.11 -6.62 -23.80
N ILE A 207 14.41 -7.15 -22.80
CA ILE A 207 13.73 -8.45 -22.88
C ILE A 207 12.59 -8.34 -23.88
N GLU A 208 12.48 -9.30 -24.79
CA GLU A 208 11.42 -9.28 -25.80
C GLU A 208 10.06 -9.66 -25.19
N ARG A 209 9.01 -8.89 -25.52
CA ARG A 209 7.64 -9.11 -25.02
C ARG A 209 7.08 -10.51 -25.30
N ARG A 210 7.54 -11.21 -26.35
CA ARG A 210 7.09 -12.58 -26.68
C ARG A 210 7.52 -13.63 -25.64
N LEU A 211 8.48 -13.30 -24.77
CA LEU A 211 9.03 -14.21 -23.76
C LEU A 211 8.21 -14.24 -22.45
N ILE A 212 7.25 -13.33 -22.30
CA ILE A 212 6.43 -13.17 -21.09
C ILE A 212 5.01 -13.70 -21.29
#